data_AF-A0A7Y3RJ18-F1
#
_entry.id   AF-A0A7Y3RJ18-F1
#
_cell.length_a   1.000
_cell.length_b   1.000
_cell.length_c   1.000
_cell.angle_alpha   90.00
_cell.angle_beta   90.00
_cell.angle_gamma   90.00
#
_symmetry.space_group_name_H-M   'P 1'
#
loop_
_entity.id
_entity.type
_entity.pdbx_description
1 polymer ?
#
loop_
_entity_poly.entity_id
_entity_poly.type
_entity_poly.pdbx_seq_one_letter_code
_entity_poly.pdbx_strand_id
1 'polypeptide(L)'
;MTWPAIPKDVIDWIRHIGSAVNNDVTGRMVNQPNVRETSLDDAFINQIAEFSAPRRLESGAIVMLETHNVGGLRHWDRWEIADIAFLVHVSIAGTPLCQKIGLLQSKRLYPKNHDVEEDDLVRFSMGLSGLVQPATGSTIGKFNRKFEFTESCKFEAITKSDEQLERILSFNTEFGESAYYLLYHPDEMPSESQHPRTEYSTVDDPAVGARVVHAEVVSDCAKPPTAADLRDKADVQYWRLETWMADFLLTCRVGRQYSSDDTSIINRMIYRRSGPISAAVRINVDLPEESRDQK
;
A
#
# COMPACT_ATOMS: atom_id res chain seq x y z
N MET A 1 10.82 -18.23 -16.66
CA MET A 1 11.74 -18.79 -15.65
C MET A 1 10.91 -19.24 -14.47
N THR A 2 11.26 -20.33 -13.79
CA THR A 2 10.52 -20.82 -12.62
C THR A 2 10.90 -19.99 -11.40
N TRP A 3 9.91 -19.54 -10.63
CA TRP A 3 10.16 -18.85 -9.36
C TRP A 3 10.74 -19.86 -8.35
N PRO A 4 11.85 -19.54 -7.65
CA PRO A 4 12.44 -20.46 -6.69
C PRO A 4 11.56 -20.63 -5.45
N ALA A 5 11.72 -21.76 -4.77
CA ALA A 5 11.14 -21.94 -3.44
C ALA A 5 11.79 -20.97 -2.46
N ILE A 6 10.98 -20.11 -1.84
CA ILE A 6 11.46 -19.17 -0.82
C ILE A 6 11.44 -19.87 0.55
N PRO A 7 12.54 -19.84 1.31
CA PRO A 7 12.60 -20.43 2.65
C PRO A 7 11.53 -19.89 3.60
N LYS A 8 11.04 -20.75 4.50
CA LYS A 8 9.93 -20.41 5.41
C LYS A 8 10.26 -19.24 6.33
N ASP A 9 11.48 -19.18 6.85
CA ASP A 9 11.97 -18.10 7.71
C ASP A 9 12.02 -16.74 6.98
N VAL A 10 12.34 -16.73 5.67
CA VAL A 10 12.23 -15.54 4.82
C VAL A 10 10.77 -15.09 4.72
N ILE A 11 9.85 -16.02 4.46
CA ILE A 11 8.40 -15.71 4.38
C ILE A 11 7.91 -15.17 5.73
N ASP A 12 8.25 -15.83 6.84
CA ASP A 12 7.84 -15.41 8.18
C ASP A 12 8.39 -14.03 8.55
N TRP A 13 9.64 -13.73 8.15
CA TRP A 13 10.25 -12.42 8.37
C TRP A 13 9.53 -11.32 7.59
N ILE A 14 9.23 -11.53 6.30
CA ILE A 14 8.45 -10.57 5.50
C ILE A 14 7.02 -10.42 6.05
N ARG A 15 6.41 -11.50 6.57
CA ARG A 15 5.09 -11.43 7.20
C ARG A 15 5.12 -10.56 8.46
N HIS A 16 6.16 -10.69 9.28
CA HIS A 16 6.36 -9.84 10.45
C HIS A 16 6.48 -8.36 10.06
N ILE A 17 7.27 -8.04 9.02
CA ILE A 17 7.37 -6.66 8.51
C ILE A 17 6.01 -6.15 8.05
N GLY A 18 5.29 -6.93 7.24
CA GLY A 18 3.94 -6.57 6.78
C GLY A 18 2.96 -6.34 7.93
N SER A 19 3.06 -7.13 9.01
CA SER A 19 2.22 -6.97 10.20
C SER A 19 2.58 -5.69 10.96
N ALA A 20 3.86 -5.36 11.11
CA ALA A 20 4.29 -4.10 11.70
C ALA A 20 3.80 -2.89 10.89
N VAL A 21 3.87 -2.96 9.56
CA VAL A 21 3.30 -1.93 8.66
C VAL A 21 1.81 -1.79 8.87
N ASN A 22 1.08 -2.91 8.90
CA ASN A 22 -0.37 -2.92 9.11
C ASN A 22 -0.76 -2.30 10.46
N ASN A 23 -0.02 -2.63 11.52
CA ASN A 23 -0.18 -2.05 12.85
C ASN A 23 0.02 -0.52 12.83
N ASP A 24 1.09 -0.01 12.22
CA ASP A 24 1.39 1.44 12.20
C ASP A 24 0.35 2.24 11.40
N VAL A 25 0.04 1.83 10.16
CA VAL A 25 -0.93 2.56 9.31
C VAL A 25 -2.32 2.54 9.94
N THR A 26 -2.71 1.42 10.54
CA THR A 26 -4.00 1.30 11.24
C THR A 26 -4.01 2.14 12.51
N GLY A 27 -2.93 2.13 13.29
CA GLY A 27 -2.76 2.97 14.46
C GLY A 27 -2.87 4.47 14.14
N ARG A 28 -2.28 4.93 13.03
CA ARG A 28 -2.43 6.31 12.56
C ARG A 28 -3.87 6.64 12.21
N MET A 29 -4.57 5.75 11.51
CA MET A 29 -5.98 5.96 11.17
C MET A 29 -6.88 6.01 12.41
N VAL A 30 -6.63 5.18 13.43
CA VAL A 30 -7.37 5.20 14.71
C VAL A 30 -7.09 6.48 15.50
N ASN A 31 -5.84 6.97 15.47
CA ASN A 31 -5.43 8.16 16.20
C ASN A 31 -5.77 9.46 15.48
N GLN A 32 -5.88 9.44 14.15
CA GLN A 32 -6.25 10.56 13.30
C GLN A 32 -7.22 10.08 12.21
N PRO A 33 -8.52 9.90 12.52
CA PRO A 33 -9.52 9.39 11.57
C PRO A 33 -9.65 10.21 10.29
N ASN A 34 -9.33 11.50 10.35
CA ASN A 34 -9.35 12.42 9.21
C ASN A 34 -8.03 12.50 8.44
N VAL A 35 -7.05 11.62 8.73
CA VAL A 35 -5.72 11.59 8.09
C VAL A 35 -5.79 11.48 6.56
N ARG A 36 -4.87 12.16 5.86
CA ARG A 36 -4.74 12.05 4.40
C ARG A 36 -4.26 10.66 3.99
N GLU A 37 -4.71 10.21 2.82
CA GLU A 37 -4.24 8.98 2.17
C GLU A 37 -2.72 8.97 2.00
N THR A 38 -2.16 10.07 1.48
CA THR A 38 -0.71 10.25 1.30
C THR A 38 0.08 10.13 2.60
N SER A 39 -0.49 10.56 3.73
CA SER A 39 0.16 10.40 5.04
C SER A 39 0.14 8.96 5.56
N LEU A 40 -0.81 8.13 5.12
CA LEU A 40 -0.83 6.68 5.38
C LEU A 40 0.18 5.96 4.49
N ASP A 41 0.37 6.41 3.24
CA ASP A 41 1.42 5.86 2.36
C ASP A 41 2.83 6.22 2.88
N ASP A 42 3.03 7.46 3.33
CA ASP A 42 4.27 7.85 4.00
C ASP A 42 4.52 7.00 5.25
N ALA A 43 3.48 6.70 6.03
CA ALA A 43 3.57 5.81 7.19
C ALA A 43 4.03 4.41 6.80
N PHE A 44 3.40 3.85 5.78
CA PHE A 44 3.70 2.54 5.23
C PHE A 44 5.18 2.42 4.87
N ILE A 45 5.70 3.39 4.12
CA ILE A 45 7.09 3.39 3.66
C ILE A 45 8.06 3.59 4.82
N ASN A 46 7.76 4.51 5.74
CA ASN A 46 8.61 4.74 6.92
C ASN A 46 8.72 3.50 7.79
N GLN A 47 7.62 2.77 7.99
CA GLN A 47 7.64 1.55 8.79
C GLN A 47 8.46 0.44 8.14
N ILE A 48 8.48 0.33 6.81
CA ILE A 48 9.37 -0.59 6.09
C ILE A 48 10.84 -0.17 6.24
N ALA A 49 11.13 1.13 6.20
CA ALA A 49 12.49 1.64 6.28
C ALA A 49 13.22 1.26 7.58
N GLU A 50 12.48 1.03 8.67
CA GLU A 50 13.02 0.50 9.94
C GLU A 50 13.68 -0.88 9.78
N PHE A 51 13.26 -1.66 8.77
CA PHE A 51 13.76 -3.00 8.48
C PHE A 51 14.77 -3.03 7.31
N SER A 52 15.34 -1.89 6.94
CA SER A 52 16.24 -1.76 5.77
C SER A 52 17.60 -2.43 5.96
N ALA A 53 18.05 -2.62 7.20
CA ALA A 53 19.32 -3.28 7.49
C ALA A 53 19.30 -4.74 6.99
N PRO A 54 20.33 -5.20 6.24
CA PRO A 54 20.40 -6.59 5.78
C PRO A 54 20.35 -7.58 6.94
N ARG A 55 19.49 -8.59 6.83
CA ARG A 55 19.33 -9.63 7.85
C ARG A 55 19.62 -11.00 7.27
N ARG A 56 20.55 -11.73 7.91
CA ARG A 56 20.75 -13.17 7.67
C ARG A 56 19.77 -13.97 8.52
N LEU A 57 19.11 -14.95 7.92
CA LEU A 57 18.14 -15.82 8.56
C LEU A 57 18.68 -17.24 8.77
N GLU A 58 17.90 -18.10 9.42
CA GLU A 58 18.31 -19.44 9.84
C GLU A 58 18.61 -20.37 8.66
N SER A 59 17.89 -20.21 7.55
CA SER A 59 18.14 -20.88 6.28
C SER A 59 19.45 -20.47 5.61
N GLY A 60 20.16 -19.47 6.15
CA GLY A 60 21.34 -18.86 5.53
C GLY A 60 20.99 -17.80 4.48
N ALA A 61 19.71 -17.62 4.14
CA ALA A 61 19.26 -16.55 3.26
C ALA A 61 19.54 -15.16 3.85
N ILE A 62 19.84 -14.20 2.98
CA ILE A 62 20.02 -12.79 3.35
C ILE A 62 18.89 -11.98 2.71
N VAL A 63 18.18 -11.22 3.54
CA VAL A 63 17.08 -10.36 3.10
C VAL A 63 17.45 -8.91 3.37
N MET A 64 17.24 -8.05 2.38
CA MET A 64 17.44 -6.60 2.49
C MET A 64 16.27 -5.86 1.84
N LEU A 65 15.71 -4.90 2.56
CA LEU A 65 14.66 -4.03 2.05
C LEU A 65 15.23 -2.64 1.79
N GLU A 66 14.84 -2.04 0.66
CA GLU A 66 15.19 -0.65 0.33
C GLU A 66 13.92 0.12 0.02
N THR A 67 13.77 1.30 0.60
CA THR A 67 12.63 2.19 0.35
C THR A 67 13.09 3.39 -0.48
N HIS A 68 12.35 3.71 -1.52
CA HIS A 68 12.61 4.84 -2.39
C HIS A 68 11.37 5.73 -2.47
N ASN A 69 11.48 6.94 -1.92
CA ASN A 69 10.49 7.99 -2.16
C ASN A 69 10.82 8.64 -3.50
N VAL A 70 10.01 8.34 -4.51
CA VAL A 70 10.20 8.92 -5.85
C VAL A 70 9.78 10.40 -5.86
N GLY A 71 8.99 10.81 -4.86
CA GLY A 71 8.58 12.18 -4.60
C GLY A 71 7.44 12.59 -5.52
N GLY A 72 6.34 13.10 -4.95
CA GLY A 72 5.16 13.60 -5.66
C GLY A 72 5.40 14.90 -6.45
N LEU A 73 6.57 15.07 -7.06
CA LEU A 73 6.87 16.23 -7.90
C LEU A 73 6.02 16.16 -9.16
N ARG A 74 4.87 16.86 -9.13
CA ARG A 74 3.95 17.09 -10.25
C ARG A 74 3.72 15.83 -11.08
N HIS A 75 2.65 15.10 -10.74
CA HIS A 75 1.83 14.49 -11.78
C HIS A 75 1.29 15.61 -12.67
N TRP A 76 2.12 16.11 -13.59
CA TRP A 76 1.66 16.92 -14.69
C TRP A 76 0.84 15.96 -15.55
N ASP A 77 -0.47 15.94 -15.31
CA ASP A 77 -1.52 15.34 -16.14
C ASP A 77 -1.08 14.12 -16.96
N ARG A 78 -1.47 12.91 -16.51
CA ARG A 78 -2.11 11.82 -17.32
C ARG A 78 -1.73 10.37 -16.99
N TRP A 79 -0.96 10.05 -15.95
CA TRP A 79 -0.69 8.63 -15.64
C TRP A 79 -0.37 8.38 -14.17
N GLU A 80 -1.26 7.69 -13.46
CA GLU A 80 -1.05 7.11 -12.12
C GLU A 80 -1.65 5.70 -12.17
N ILE A 81 -0.86 4.68 -11.80
CA ILE A 81 -1.27 3.26 -11.77
C ILE A 81 -1.27 2.74 -10.34
N ALA A 82 -0.35 3.22 -9.51
CA ALA A 82 -0.18 2.73 -8.15
C ALA A 82 0.52 3.78 -7.29
N ASP A 83 0.23 3.79 -6.00
CA ASP A 83 0.94 4.62 -5.04
C ASP A 83 2.26 3.98 -4.62
N ILE A 84 2.26 2.65 -4.46
CA ILE A 84 3.38 1.88 -3.92
C ILE A 84 3.73 0.74 -4.86
N ALA A 85 5.00 0.67 -5.29
CA ALA A 85 5.53 -0.46 -6.03
C ALA A 85 6.40 -1.37 -5.16
N PHE A 86 6.27 -2.67 -5.34
CA PHE A 86 7.15 -3.69 -4.77
C PHE A 86 7.97 -4.36 -5.87
N LEU A 87 9.29 -4.28 -5.76
CA LEU A 87 10.23 -4.95 -6.63
C LEU A 87 10.90 -6.07 -5.84
N VAL A 88 10.59 -7.33 -6.18
CA VAL A 88 11.18 -8.48 -5.51
C VAL A 88 12.26 -9.05 -6.42
N HIS A 89 13.50 -9.05 -5.93
CA HIS A 89 14.65 -9.63 -6.59
C HIS A 89 15.12 -10.85 -5.82
N VAL A 90 15.30 -11.97 -6.52
CA VAL A 90 15.87 -13.18 -5.94
C VAL A 90 17.20 -13.47 -6.62
N SER A 91 18.24 -13.68 -5.81
CA SER A 91 19.55 -14.12 -6.25
C SER A 91 19.95 -15.41 -5.54
N ILE A 92 20.94 -16.11 -6.08
CA ILE A 92 21.61 -17.21 -5.38
C ILE A 92 23.11 -16.89 -5.34
N ALA A 93 23.64 -16.73 -4.13
CA ALA A 93 25.03 -16.36 -3.89
C ALA A 93 25.47 -15.15 -4.72
N GLY A 94 24.67 -14.07 -4.66
CA GLY A 94 24.90 -12.82 -5.37
C GLY A 94 24.65 -12.88 -6.88
N THR A 95 24.26 -14.03 -7.44
CA THR A 95 23.91 -14.15 -8.87
C THR A 95 22.40 -13.93 -9.05
N PRO A 96 21.95 -12.90 -9.79
CA PRO A 96 20.53 -12.67 -10.03
C PRO A 96 19.85 -13.87 -10.70
N LEU A 97 18.71 -14.29 -10.17
CA LEU A 97 17.94 -15.44 -10.68
C LEU A 97 16.64 -14.99 -11.34
N CYS A 98 15.81 -14.24 -10.61
CA CYS A 98 14.54 -13.76 -11.12
C CYS A 98 14.11 -12.48 -10.39
N GLN A 99 13.20 -11.74 -11.04
CA GLN A 99 12.65 -10.50 -10.51
C GLN A 99 11.17 -10.42 -10.85
N LYS A 100 10.44 -9.67 -10.03
CA LYS A 100 9.02 -9.41 -10.27
C LYS A 100 8.58 -8.10 -9.65
N ILE A 101 7.42 -7.65 -10.09
CA ILE A 101 6.77 -6.45 -9.60
C ILE A 101 5.36 -6.75 -9.09
N GLY A 102 5.00 -6.13 -7.98
CA GLY A 102 3.63 -5.96 -7.51
C GLY A 102 3.37 -4.49 -7.24
N LEU A 103 2.16 -4.02 -7.50
CA LEU A 103 1.78 -2.62 -7.40
C LEU A 103 0.53 -2.51 -6.52
N LEU A 104 0.50 -1.50 -5.66
CA LEU A 104 -0.61 -1.18 -4.78
C LEU A 104 -1.08 0.26 -5.05
N GLN A 105 -2.33 0.41 -5.49
CA GLN A 105 -3.04 1.69 -5.40
C GLN A 105 -3.71 1.76 -4.04
N SER A 106 -3.28 2.69 -3.20
CA SER A 106 -3.82 2.87 -1.86
C SER A 106 -5.12 3.65 -1.92
N LYS A 107 -6.09 3.29 -1.07
CA LYS A 107 -7.35 4.02 -0.87
C LYS A 107 -7.76 3.98 0.59
N ARG A 108 -8.18 5.10 1.17
CA ARG A 108 -8.68 5.13 2.57
C ARG A 108 -10.20 5.06 2.68
N LEU A 109 -10.69 4.44 3.76
CA LEU A 109 -12.11 4.44 4.12
C LEU A 109 -12.53 5.79 4.73
N TYR A 110 -13.69 6.32 4.34
CA TYR A 110 -14.22 7.58 4.87
C TYR A 110 -15.12 7.32 6.09
N PRO A 111 -14.97 8.12 7.17
CA PRO A 111 -15.89 8.06 8.30
C PRO A 111 -17.29 8.52 7.89
N LYS A 112 -18.34 8.12 8.62
CA LYS A 112 -19.74 8.49 8.30
C LYS A 112 -20.01 9.99 8.20
N ASN A 113 -19.23 10.81 8.90
CA ASN A 113 -19.35 12.27 8.86
C ASN A 113 -18.65 12.89 7.64
N HIS A 114 -17.98 12.08 6.81
CA HIS A 114 -17.21 12.48 5.61
C HIS A 114 -16.10 13.49 5.89
N ASP A 115 -15.66 13.59 7.14
CA ASP A 115 -14.75 14.63 7.57
C ASP A 115 -13.30 14.15 7.46
N VAL A 116 -12.79 14.17 6.23
CA VAL A 116 -11.42 13.80 5.88
C VAL A 116 -10.65 15.04 5.44
N GLU A 117 -9.38 15.16 5.85
CA GLU A 117 -8.52 16.19 5.30
C GLU A 117 -8.12 15.80 3.88
N GLU A 118 -8.55 16.58 2.90
CA GLU A 118 -8.13 16.42 1.52
C GLU A 118 -6.94 17.34 1.19
N ASP A 119 -6.24 17.01 0.10
CA ASP A 119 -5.19 17.87 -0.44
C ASP A 119 -5.80 19.14 -1.04
N ASP A 120 -5.77 20.23 -0.25
CA ASP A 120 -6.19 21.56 -0.68
C ASP A 120 -5.14 22.16 -1.63
N LEU A 121 -5.45 22.13 -2.93
CA LEU A 121 -4.64 22.70 -4.01
C LEU A 121 -4.29 24.18 -3.80
N VAL A 122 -5.19 24.95 -3.17
CA VAL A 122 -4.98 26.38 -2.92
C VAL A 122 -3.95 26.56 -1.80
N ARG A 123 -4.09 25.82 -0.69
CA ARG A 123 -3.08 25.81 0.39
C ARG A 123 -1.72 25.31 -0.08
N PHE A 124 -1.70 24.29 -0.95
CA PHE A 124 -0.47 23.81 -1.56
C PHE A 124 0.20 24.91 -2.41
N SER A 125 -0.57 25.65 -3.23
CA SER A 125 -0.06 26.78 -4.02
C SER A 125 0.47 27.94 -3.18
N MET A 126 -0.08 28.12 -1.97
CA MET A 126 0.40 29.10 -1.00
C MET A 126 1.70 28.65 -0.32
N GLY A 127 2.06 27.36 -0.38
CA GLY A 127 3.24 26.79 0.26
C GLY A 127 3.29 27.10 1.75
N LEU A 128 4.49 27.36 2.29
CA LEU A 128 4.68 27.69 3.71
C LEU A 128 3.92 28.94 4.17
N SER A 129 3.48 29.82 3.27
CA SER A 129 2.75 31.05 3.64
C SER A 129 1.39 30.75 4.30
N GLY A 130 0.78 29.60 3.97
CA GLY A 130 -0.45 29.13 4.61
C GLY A 130 -0.26 28.69 6.07
N LEU A 131 0.97 28.36 6.49
CA LEU A 131 1.30 28.02 7.88
C LEU A 131 1.55 29.26 8.76
N VAL A 132 1.95 30.38 8.14
CA VAL A 132 2.25 31.63 8.84
C VAL A 132 0.97 32.38 9.21
N GLN A 133 -0.10 32.22 8.42
CA GLN A 133 -1.39 32.84 8.69
C GLN A 133 -2.19 32.00 9.69
N PRO A 134 -2.59 32.55 10.85
CA PRO A 134 -3.49 31.85 11.76
C PRO A 134 -4.76 31.47 11.02
N ALA A 135 -5.22 30.22 11.20
CA ALA A 135 -6.47 29.77 10.61
C ALA A 135 -7.62 30.69 11.06
N THR A 136 -8.26 31.38 10.11
CA THR A 136 -9.41 32.25 10.39
C THR A 136 -10.65 31.37 10.57
N GLY A 137 -11.28 31.42 11.75
CA GLY A 137 -12.49 30.65 12.08
C GLY A 137 -12.49 30.08 13.50
N SER A 138 -13.65 29.58 13.95
CA SER A 138 -13.78 28.87 15.23
C SER A 138 -13.04 27.54 15.16
N THR A 139 -11.87 27.45 15.80
CA THR A 139 -11.09 26.22 15.94
C THR A 139 -11.80 25.20 16.85
N ILE A 140 -12.64 25.67 17.78
CA ILE A 140 -13.37 24.83 18.74
C ILE A 140 -14.30 23.82 18.05
N GLY A 141 -14.98 24.23 16.97
CA GLY A 141 -15.83 23.31 16.18
C GLY A 141 -15.04 22.27 15.38
N LYS A 142 -13.76 22.53 15.09
CA LYS A 142 -12.85 21.54 14.47
C LYS A 142 -12.27 20.57 15.49
N PHE A 143 -12.19 20.96 16.76
CA PHE A 143 -11.62 20.14 17.82
C PHE A 143 -12.60 19.09 18.36
N ASN A 144 -13.91 19.38 18.42
CA ASN A 144 -14.91 18.44 18.93
C ASN A 144 -15.60 17.69 17.79
N ARG A 145 -14.96 16.61 17.32
CA ARG A 145 -15.45 15.79 16.20
C ARG A 145 -15.61 14.35 16.64
N LYS A 146 -16.70 13.73 16.21
CA LYS A 146 -16.97 12.31 16.35
C LYS A 146 -16.84 11.66 14.99
N PHE A 147 -16.03 10.63 14.90
CA PHE A 147 -15.82 9.81 13.71
C PHE A 147 -16.36 8.42 13.99
N GLU A 148 -17.17 7.92 13.06
CA GLU A 148 -17.72 6.57 13.12
C GLU A 148 -17.34 5.81 11.85
N PHE A 149 -16.86 4.59 12.01
CA PHE A 149 -16.64 3.65 10.92
C PHE A 149 -17.56 2.46 11.08
N THR A 150 -18.27 2.12 10.01
CA THR A 150 -19.14 0.95 9.92
C THR A 150 -18.92 0.29 8.56
N GLU A 151 -19.45 -0.92 8.36
CA GLU A 151 -19.29 -1.61 7.06
C GLU A 151 -19.95 -0.84 5.89
N SER A 152 -20.89 0.05 6.19
CA SER A 152 -21.53 0.95 5.21
C SER A 152 -20.69 2.19 4.85
N CYS A 153 -19.56 2.43 5.51
CA CYS A 153 -18.61 3.48 5.14
C CYS A 153 -18.02 3.19 3.76
N LYS A 154 -17.58 4.24 3.06
CA LYS A 154 -17.22 4.16 1.64
C LYS A 154 -15.78 4.56 1.38
N PHE A 155 -15.21 3.99 0.32
CA PHE A 155 -13.96 4.46 -0.28
C PHE A 155 -14.30 5.53 -1.32
N GLU A 156 -14.51 6.78 -0.87
CA GLU A 156 -15.07 7.83 -1.74
C GLU A 156 -14.13 8.25 -2.87
N ALA A 157 -12.83 8.05 -2.71
CA ALA A 157 -11.84 8.25 -3.76
C ALA A 157 -12.03 7.29 -4.96
N ILE A 158 -12.70 6.14 -4.78
CA ILE A 158 -13.02 5.20 -5.85
C ILE A 158 -14.37 5.59 -6.47
N THR A 159 -14.34 6.49 -7.45
CA THR A 159 -15.57 7.07 -8.03
C THR A 159 -16.09 6.30 -9.26
N LYS A 160 -17.20 6.76 -9.85
CA LYS A 160 -17.88 6.08 -10.98
C LYS A 160 -17.17 6.27 -12.33
N SER A 161 -16.42 7.36 -12.50
CA SER A 161 -15.65 7.68 -13.72
C SER A 161 -14.16 7.49 -13.49
N ASP A 162 -13.81 6.42 -12.77
CA ASP A 162 -12.46 6.25 -12.28
C ASP A 162 -11.53 5.79 -13.41
N GLU A 163 -10.99 6.78 -14.14
CA GLU A 163 -9.95 6.57 -15.15
C GLU A 163 -8.76 5.79 -14.56
N GLN A 164 -8.50 5.89 -13.26
CA GLN A 164 -7.44 5.13 -12.60
C GLN A 164 -7.76 3.63 -12.61
N LEU A 165 -8.98 3.25 -12.25
CA LEU A 165 -9.42 1.85 -12.33
C LEU A 165 -9.34 1.30 -13.75
N GLU A 166 -9.83 2.04 -14.75
CA GLU A 166 -9.75 1.62 -16.14
C GLU A 166 -8.30 1.42 -16.60
N ARG A 167 -7.39 2.31 -16.18
CA ARG A 167 -5.96 2.20 -16.47
C ARG A 167 -5.32 1.00 -15.78
N ILE A 168 -5.67 0.75 -14.51
CA ILE A 168 -5.18 -0.42 -13.76
C ILE A 168 -5.63 -1.72 -14.45
N LEU A 169 -6.91 -1.82 -14.85
CA LEU A 169 -7.43 -3.00 -15.54
C LEU A 169 -6.79 -3.20 -16.91
N SER A 170 -6.65 -2.12 -17.69
CA SER A 170 -5.95 -2.16 -18.99
C SER A 170 -4.49 -2.59 -18.81
N PHE A 171 -3.83 -2.09 -17.77
CA PHE A 171 -2.45 -2.44 -17.47
C PHE A 171 -2.31 -3.91 -17.06
N ASN A 172 -3.16 -4.41 -16.17
CA ASN A 172 -3.18 -5.82 -15.77
C ASN A 172 -3.47 -6.73 -16.98
N THR A 173 -4.27 -6.28 -17.94
CA THR A 173 -4.53 -7.02 -19.18
C THR A 173 -3.30 -7.07 -20.09
N GLU A 174 -2.58 -5.95 -20.25
CA GLU A 174 -1.41 -5.84 -21.13
C GLU A 174 -0.17 -6.53 -20.55
N PHE A 175 0.12 -6.28 -19.28
CA PHE A 175 1.36 -6.69 -18.63
C PHE A 175 1.22 -7.99 -17.83
N GLY A 176 -0.01 -8.35 -17.48
CA GLY A 176 -0.33 -9.40 -16.52
C GLY A 176 -0.66 -8.83 -15.15
N GLU A 177 -1.42 -9.61 -14.38
CA GLU A 177 -1.95 -9.20 -13.10
C GLU A 177 -0.82 -8.80 -12.12
N SER A 178 -0.76 -7.50 -11.84
CA SER A 178 0.33 -6.93 -11.05
C SER A 178 -0.07 -5.73 -10.20
N ALA A 179 -1.17 -5.05 -10.54
CA ALA A 179 -1.73 -3.96 -9.75
C ALA A 179 -2.98 -4.39 -8.97
N TYR A 180 -2.98 -4.03 -7.69
CA TYR A 180 -4.00 -4.36 -6.69
C TYR A 180 -4.39 -3.08 -5.93
N TYR A 181 -5.52 -3.11 -5.22
CA TYR A 181 -5.90 -2.03 -4.30
C TYR A 181 -5.47 -2.37 -2.88
N LEU A 182 -4.80 -1.41 -2.22
CA LEU A 182 -4.54 -1.39 -0.79
C LEU A 182 -5.60 -0.52 -0.11
N LEU A 183 -6.41 -1.11 0.75
CA LEU A 183 -7.55 -0.48 1.40
C LEU A 183 -7.25 -0.27 2.89
N TYR A 184 -7.11 0.99 3.30
CA TYR A 184 -6.89 1.34 4.71
C TYR A 184 -8.21 1.38 5.48
N HIS A 185 -8.28 0.59 6.55
CA HIS A 185 -9.41 0.51 7.48
C HIS A 185 -8.94 0.83 8.91
N PRO A 186 -9.85 1.19 9.83
CA PRO A 186 -9.55 1.19 11.25
C PRO A 186 -9.26 -0.23 11.77
N ASP A 187 -8.83 -0.31 13.03
CA ASP A 187 -8.58 -1.58 13.74
C ASP A 187 -9.80 -2.50 13.70
N GLU A 188 -10.97 -2.01 14.08
CA GLU A 188 -12.22 -2.77 14.07
C GLU A 188 -13.36 -2.01 13.39
N MET A 189 -14.38 -2.73 12.94
CA MET A 189 -15.64 -2.18 12.44
C MET A 189 -16.82 -2.98 12.99
N PRO A 190 -17.82 -2.35 13.62
CA PRO A 190 -17.96 -0.90 13.82
C PRO A 190 -16.97 -0.33 14.85
N SER A 191 -16.53 0.91 14.66
CA SER A 191 -15.69 1.65 15.62
C SER A 191 -16.07 3.14 15.67
N GLU A 192 -15.72 3.77 16.79
CA GLU A 192 -15.99 5.18 17.07
C GLU A 192 -14.78 5.85 17.73
N SER A 193 -14.51 7.09 17.35
CA SER A 193 -13.50 7.92 18.01
C SER A 193 -13.98 9.36 18.14
N GLN A 194 -13.64 9.99 19.26
CA GLN A 194 -13.97 11.38 19.54
C GLN A 194 -12.70 12.19 19.79
N HIS A 195 -12.62 13.35 19.15
CA HIS A 195 -11.56 14.33 19.37
C HIS A 195 -12.08 15.49 20.24
N PRO A 196 -11.21 16.15 21.04
CA PRO A 196 -9.80 15.79 21.26
C PRO A 196 -9.65 14.52 22.11
N ARG A 197 -8.62 13.73 21.83
CA ARG A 197 -8.28 12.54 22.63
C ARG A 197 -7.34 12.91 23.77
N THR A 198 -7.47 12.24 24.91
CA THR A 198 -6.54 12.36 26.05
C THR A 198 -5.32 11.47 25.88
N GLU A 199 -5.47 10.36 25.17
CA GLU A 199 -4.44 9.33 24.99
C GLU A 199 -4.45 8.81 23.54
N TYR A 200 -3.27 8.40 23.08
CA TYR A 200 -3.10 7.70 21.81
C TYR A 200 -3.41 6.21 21.99
N SER A 201 -4.10 5.62 21.02
CA SER A 201 -4.24 4.17 20.92
C SER A 201 -2.96 3.58 20.34
N THR A 202 -2.53 2.47 20.92
CA THR A 202 -1.62 1.52 20.27
C THR A 202 -2.47 0.44 19.62
N VAL A 203 -2.14 0.08 18.38
CA VAL A 203 -2.78 -1.01 17.65
C VAL A 203 -1.74 -2.11 17.47
N ASP A 204 -2.11 -3.33 17.84
CA ASP A 204 -1.31 -4.53 17.62
C ASP A 204 -2.24 -5.65 17.13
N ASP A 205 -1.91 -6.23 15.97
CA ASP A 205 -2.72 -7.21 15.25
C ASP A 205 -4.17 -6.75 15.01
N PRO A 206 -4.39 -5.75 14.12
CA PRO A 206 -5.72 -5.20 13.93
C PRO A 206 -6.71 -6.22 13.41
N ALA A 207 -7.94 -6.20 13.91
CA ALA A 207 -8.97 -7.16 13.49
C ALA A 207 -9.33 -7.00 12.00
N VAL A 208 -9.42 -5.76 11.54
CA VAL A 208 -9.59 -5.34 10.15
C VAL A 208 -8.27 -4.77 9.64
N GLY A 209 -7.94 -3.51 9.90
CA GLY A 209 -6.71 -2.89 9.39
C GLY A 209 -6.57 -2.91 7.86
N ALA A 210 -5.34 -2.83 7.36
CA ALA A 210 -5.06 -2.79 5.92
C ALA A 210 -5.44 -4.10 5.21
N ARG A 211 -6.11 -3.96 4.06
CA ARG A 211 -6.58 -5.07 3.22
C ARG A 211 -6.14 -4.90 1.78
N VAL A 212 -5.83 -5.98 1.08
CA VAL A 212 -5.46 -5.97 -0.33
C VAL A 212 -6.47 -6.76 -1.15
N VAL A 213 -6.92 -6.20 -2.27
CA VAL A 213 -7.89 -6.82 -3.19
C VAL A 213 -7.48 -6.65 -4.65
N HIS A 214 -7.99 -7.53 -5.51
CA HIS A 214 -7.87 -7.39 -6.96
C HIS A 214 -8.62 -6.17 -7.49
N ALA A 215 -8.13 -5.61 -8.59
CA ALA A 215 -8.80 -4.50 -9.27
C ALA A 215 -10.15 -4.90 -9.86
N GLU A 216 -10.31 -6.16 -10.31
CA GLU A 216 -11.60 -6.68 -10.81
C GLU A 216 -12.69 -6.63 -9.74
N VAL A 217 -12.36 -6.98 -8.48
CA VAL A 217 -13.30 -6.90 -7.35
C VAL A 217 -13.82 -5.47 -7.18
N VAL A 218 -12.91 -4.49 -7.26
CA VAL A 218 -13.25 -3.07 -7.17
C VAL A 218 -14.11 -2.66 -8.35
N SER A 219 -13.81 -3.12 -9.57
CA SER A 219 -14.58 -2.88 -10.79
C SER A 219 -16.02 -3.35 -10.68
N ASP A 220 -16.24 -4.50 -10.07
CA ASP A 220 -17.57 -5.08 -9.97
C ASP A 220 -18.46 -4.36 -8.95
N CYS A 221 -17.89 -3.63 -7.98
CA CYS A 221 -18.65 -2.94 -6.94
C CYS A 221 -19.46 -1.72 -7.43
N ALA A 222 -20.51 -1.39 -6.67
CA ALA A 222 -21.14 -0.07 -6.79
C ALA A 222 -20.13 1.03 -6.44
N LYS A 223 -20.29 2.23 -7.01
CA LYS A 223 -19.34 3.34 -6.87
C LYS A 223 -19.98 4.55 -6.14
N PRO A 224 -19.35 5.10 -5.09
CA PRO A 224 -18.18 4.55 -4.40
C PRO A 224 -18.53 3.28 -3.61
N PRO A 225 -17.61 2.30 -3.54
CA PRO A 225 -17.87 1.03 -2.88
C PRO A 225 -17.86 1.19 -1.36
N THR A 226 -18.75 0.44 -0.68
CA THR A 226 -18.69 0.31 0.78
C THR A 226 -17.62 -0.71 1.21
N ALA A 227 -17.21 -0.67 2.47
CA ALA A 227 -16.35 -1.71 3.04
C ALA A 227 -17.01 -3.09 2.97
N ALA A 228 -18.33 -3.17 3.21
CA ALA A 228 -19.11 -4.39 3.03
C ALA A 228 -19.06 -4.90 1.59
N ASP A 229 -19.32 -4.03 0.60
CA ASP A 229 -19.32 -4.42 -0.81
C ASP A 229 -17.99 -5.07 -1.22
N LEU A 230 -16.87 -4.44 -0.83
CA LEU A 230 -15.54 -4.93 -1.18
C LEU A 230 -15.21 -6.24 -0.48
N ARG A 231 -15.52 -6.36 0.81
CA ARG A 231 -15.31 -7.60 1.56
C ARG A 231 -16.13 -8.74 0.95
N ASP A 232 -17.41 -8.51 0.73
CA ASP A 232 -18.34 -9.54 0.30
C ASP A 232 -18.06 -10.00 -1.14
N LYS A 233 -17.60 -9.09 -2.02
CA LYS A 233 -17.18 -9.45 -3.38
C LYS A 233 -15.79 -10.08 -3.46
N ALA A 234 -14.86 -9.64 -2.62
CA ALA A 234 -13.53 -10.24 -2.55
C ALA A 234 -13.59 -11.65 -1.96
N ASP A 235 -14.48 -11.90 -1.00
CA ASP A 235 -14.57 -13.16 -0.26
C ASP A 235 -13.19 -13.58 0.28
N VAL A 236 -12.67 -14.75 -0.14
CA VAL A 236 -11.35 -15.25 0.25
C VAL A 236 -10.18 -14.42 -0.32
N GLN A 237 -10.44 -13.48 -1.23
CA GLN A 237 -9.48 -12.57 -1.83
C GLN A 237 -9.37 -11.22 -1.07
N TYR A 238 -9.97 -11.13 0.12
CA TYR A 238 -9.90 -9.96 0.99
C TYR A 238 -8.73 -10.06 1.97
N TRP A 239 -7.51 -9.92 1.45
CA TRP A 239 -6.31 -10.36 2.16
C TRP A 239 -5.80 -9.34 3.16
N ARG A 240 -5.24 -9.82 4.28
CA ARG A 240 -4.40 -8.98 5.14
C ARG A 240 -3.15 -8.55 4.36
N LEU A 241 -2.66 -7.34 4.62
CA LEU A 241 -1.46 -6.80 3.96
C LEU A 241 -0.26 -7.76 4.08
N GLU A 242 0.01 -8.26 5.28
CA GLU A 242 1.12 -9.17 5.54
C GLU A 242 1.00 -10.50 4.80
N THR A 243 -0.23 -11.00 4.60
CA THR A 243 -0.50 -12.20 3.82
C THR A 243 -0.24 -11.93 2.34
N TRP A 244 -0.71 -10.80 1.81
CA TRP A 244 -0.43 -10.43 0.42
C TRP A 244 1.08 -10.28 0.17
N MET A 245 1.81 -9.60 1.05
CA MET A 245 3.25 -9.40 0.91
C MET A 245 4.04 -10.72 1.00
N ALA A 246 3.82 -11.51 2.05
CA ALA A 246 4.64 -12.68 2.34
C ALA A 246 4.17 -13.95 1.63
N ASP A 247 2.87 -14.21 1.64
CA ASP A 247 2.32 -15.49 1.18
C ASP A 247 1.96 -15.47 -0.29
N PHE A 248 1.68 -14.30 -0.88
CA PHE A 248 1.31 -14.21 -2.29
C PHE A 248 2.39 -13.56 -3.15
N LEU A 249 2.86 -12.37 -2.81
CA LEU A 249 3.79 -11.62 -3.65
C LEU A 249 5.14 -12.33 -3.67
N LEU A 250 5.72 -12.60 -2.50
CA LEU A 250 7.03 -13.21 -2.34
C LEU A 250 7.10 -14.67 -2.86
N THR A 251 6.02 -15.44 -2.75
CA THR A 251 5.96 -16.83 -3.27
C THR A 251 5.52 -16.93 -4.72
N CYS A 252 5.28 -15.80 -5.37
CA CYS A 252 4.87 -15.70 -6.76
C CYS A 252 3.49 -16.25 -7.12
N ARG A 253 2.52 -16.10 -6.21
CA ARG A 253 1.10 -16.31 -6.48
C ARG A 253 0.39 -15.07 -7.05
N VAL A 254 0.87 -13.86 -6.72
CA VAL A 254 0.37 -12.57 -7.25
C VAL A 254 1.53 -11.72 -7.74
N GLY A 255 1.29 -10.77 -8.64
CA GLY A 255 2.36 -9.95 -9.23
C GLY A 255 3.06 -10.61 -10.41
N ARG A 256 3.77 -9.81 -11.20
CA ARG A 256 4.29 -10.22 -12.51
C ARG A 256 5.80 -10.34 -12.53
N GLN A 257 6.32 -11.53 -12.85
CA GLN A 257 7.73 -11.68 -13.21
C GLN A 257 8.01 -10.95 -14.52
N TYR A 258 9.15 -10.26 -14.58
CA TYR A 258 9.57 -9.54 -15.78
C TYR A 258 11.04 -9.78 -16.10
N SER A 259 11.39 -9.73 -17.37
CA SER A 259 12.75 -9.94 -17.88
C SER A 259 13.25 -8.73 -18.67
N SER A 260 14.40 -8.88 -19.33
CA SER A 260 14.90 -7.92 -20.31
C SER A 260 13.91 -7.65 -21.45
N ASP A 261 13.00 -8.57 -21.74
CA ASP A 261 12.04 -8.42 -22.83
C ASP A 261 10.93 -7.41 -22.46
N ASP A 262 10.67 -7.23 -21.17
CA ASP A 262 9.68 -6.30 -20.63
C ASP A 262 10.25 -4.89 -20.38
N THR A 263 11.51 -4.65 -20.78
CA THR A 263 12.25 -3.41 -20.50
C THR A 263 11.50 -2.16 -20.96
N SER A 264 10.74 -2.22 -22.06
CA SER A 264 9.96 -1.08 -22.55
C SER A 264 8.83 -0.67 -21.59
N ILE A 265 8.09 -1.64 -21.05
CA ILE A 265 7.00 -1.44 -20.09
C ILE A 265 7.57 -1.02 -18.73
N ILE A 266 8.62 -1.69 -18.27
CA ILE A 266 9.30 -1.34 -17.02
C ILE A 266 9.92 0.07 -17.09
N ASN A 267 10.50 0.46 -18.24
CA ASN A 267 11.00 1.82 -18.45
C ASN A 267 9.91 2.88 -18.44
N ARG A 268 8.71 2.54 -18.94
CA ARG A 268 7.55 3.42 -18.87
C ARG A 268 7.08 3.64 -17.43
N MET A 269 7.15 2.61 -16.60
CA MET A 269 6.66 2.63 -15.22
C MET A 269 7.66 3.16 -14.20
N ILE A 270 8.91 2.67 -14.20
CA ILE A 270 9.85 2.87 -13.09
C ILE A 270 10.86 3.99 -13.40
N TYR A 271 11.31 4.09 -14.65
CA TYR A 271 12.49 4.90 -14.99
C TYR A 271 12.17 6.34 -15.44
N ARG A 272 10.89 6.71 -15.57
CA ARG A 272 10.51 8.10 -15.82
C ARG A 272 10.44 8.86 -14.49
N ARG A 273 11.17 9.98 -14.40
CA ARG A 273 11.13 10.92 -13.24
C ARG A 273 9.73 11.50 -12.96
N SER A 274 8.80 11.37 -13.91
CA SER A 274 7.36 11.69 -13.79
C SER A 274 6.52 10.40 -13.75
N GLY A 275 7.03 9.36 -13.09
CA GLY A 275 6.47 8.02 -13.12
C GLY A 275 5.11 7.95 -12.40
N PRO A 276 4.27 6.96 -12.74
CA PRO A 276 2.94 6.79 -12.19
C PRO A 276 2.93 6.16 -10.78
N ILE A 277 4.06 6.20 -10.07
CA ILE A 277 4.34 5.53 -8.79
C ILE A 277 4.95 6.54 -7.82
N SER A 278 4.33 6.70 -6.66
CA SER A 278 4.73 7.67 -5.63
C SER A 278 5.89 7.16 -4.76
N ALA A 279 5.90 5.87 -4.43
CA ALA A 279 6.93 5.22 -3.63
C ALA A 279 7.25 3.79 -4.12
N ALA A 280 8.46 3.31 -3.84
CA ALA A 280 8.87 1.96 -4.20
C ALA A 280 9.61 1.27 -3.04
N VAL A 281 9.35 -0.03 -2.89
CA VAL A 281 10.02 -0.95 -1.97
C VAL A 281 10.73 -2.00 -2.80
N ARG A 282 12.04 -2.14 -2.62
CA ARG A 282 12.79 -3.27 -3.17
C ARG A 282 13.01 -4.30 -2.07
N ILE A 283 12.66 -5.54 -2.33
CA ILE A 283 12.94 -6.70 -1.48
C ILE A 283 13.99 -7.55 -2.20
N ASN A 284 15.21 -7.56 -1.69
CA ASN A 284 16.29 -8.40 -2.19
C ASN A 284 16.39 -9.64 -1.31
N VAL A 285 16.29 -10.83 -1.91
CA VAL A 285 16.44 -12.13 -1.25
C VAL A 285 17.61 -12.86 -1.89
N ASP A 286 18.72 -12.98 -1.18
CA ASP A 286 19.87 -13.78 -1.61
C ASP A 286 19.81 -15.15 -0.91
N LEU A 287 19.57 -16.19 -1.72
CA LEU A 287 19.51 -17.57 -1.27
C LEU A 287 20.93 -18.18 -1.19
N PRO A 288 21.17 -19.13 -0.27
CA PRO A 288 22.44 -19.83 -0.18
C PRO A 288 22.70 -20.72 -1.41
N GLU A 289 23.97 -21.04 -1.69
CA GLU A 289 24.36 -21.86 -2.87
C GLU A 289 23.69 -23.22 -2.92
N GLU A 290 23.43 -23.83 -1.75
CA GLU A 290 22.80 -25.14 -1.59
C GLU A 290 21.36 -25.18 -2.15
N SER A 291 20.74 -24.02 -2.39
CA SER A 291 19.42 -23.91 -3.02
C SER A 291 19.46 -24.03 -4.56
N ARG A 292 20.64 -24.13 -5.19
CA ARG A 292 20.75 -24.30 -6.66
C ARG A 292 20.20 -25.62 -7.17
N ASP A 293 20.28 -26.68 -6.36
CA ASP A 293 20.00 -28.06 -6.77
C ASP A 293 18.53 -28.50 -6.55
N GLN A 294 17.69 -27.63 -6.00
CA GLN A 294 16.24 -27.88 -5.79
C GLN A 294 15.35 -27.35 -6.91
N LYS A 295 15.93 -27.07 -8.09
CA LYS A 295 15.22 -26.58 -9.29
C LYS A 295 14.32 -27.62 -9.94
#